data_AF-A0AAD0T5B7-F1
#
_entry.id   AF-A0AAD0T5B7-F1
#
_cell.length_a   1.000
_cell.length_b   1.000
_cell.length_c   1.000
_cell.angle_alpha   90.00
_cell.angle_beta   90.00
_cell.angle_gamma   90.00
#
_symmetry.space_group_name_H-M   'P 1'
#
loop_
_entity.id
_entity.type
_entity.pdbx_description
1 polymer ?
#
loop_
_entity_poly.entity_id
_entity_poly.type
_entity_poly.pdbx_seq_one_letter_code
_entity_poly.pdbx_strand_id
1 'polypeptide(L)'
;MYICQFKKTTKFIFLLLVFTIIGCATKKIVLPTKEVNPSWFDAGEKFSYKNYEGRTIGHLFFDFAPQIDVKKRLVDVFITTPRDSAFQYDIDLVSGRLYKERNYCKTEDIWKNYSSSINRPNFSWAYIPRLLGSNGRPQRVAVFGDLKYLVDGKFPNEETIQVQVIGGVILKSCLSGLCDLRNQWDSEVILIAKSMLDEDLTKAYGLNSLKKYVDWDYFKAFLENSMGHNDIGRTSKGAYRLESPILPTRALKYVINSGHLFTNKELATLRNSCQSVYDKALRVFKSKEGIAKRFQNYHKNYWNKFLICRKYVRHFNIKNQMKEHWLIEYLSAFEYATDSGYYYNCRSRSWVRNIRDSKGEFVVDSAKEIRGCNDREVMGAFPSAISLLASLANANAPHYRYIEYDSGADTFNQKIYNWVWFNGKKLSCDNTKVKQVFPVDVKFKLN
;
A
#
# COMPACT_ATOMS: atom_id res chain seq x y z
N MET A 1 -44.41 -68.94 -10.64
CA MET A 1 -43.86 -68.22 -9.46
C MET A 1 -42.35 -68.46 -9.45
N TYR A 2 -41.40 -67.52 -9.53
CA TYR A 2 -41.37 -66.07 -9.59
C TYR A 2 -40.12 -65.69 -10.41
N ILE A 3 -40.29 -65.14 -11.62
CA ILE A 3 -39.25 -64.41 -12.36
C ILE A 3 -39.52 -62.94 -12.10
N CYS A 4 -38.88 -62.31 -11.11
CA CYS A 4 -39.02 -60.86 -10.95
C CYS A 4 -38.07 -60.22 -9.93
N GLN A 5 -36.73 -60.31 -10.04
CA GLN A 5 -35.85 -59.43 -9.22
C GLN A 5 -34.57 -58.87 -9.86
N PHE A 6 -34.27 -59.12 -11.15
CA PHE A 6 -33.00 -58.64 -11.74
C PHE A 6 -33.10 -57.41 -12.67
N LYS A 7 -34.27 -56.75 -12.77
CA LYS A 7 -34.44 -55.55 -13.63
C LYS A 7 -34.38 -54.21 -12.90
N LYS A 8 -34.38 -54.19 -11.55
CA LYS A 8 -34.35 -52.93 -10.76
C LYS A 8 -32.95 -52.52 -10.32
N THR A 9 -32.00 -53.45 -10.19
CA THR A 9 -30.64 -53.16 -9.73
C THR A 9 -29.75 -52.57 -10.83
N THR A 10 -29.94 -52.93 -12.10
CA THR A 10 -29.16 -52.39 -13.23
C THR A 10 -29.48 -50.92 -13.51
N LYS A 11 -30.74 -50.49 -13.32
CA LYS A 11 -31.13 -49.07 -13.46
C LYS A 11 -30.64 -48.21 -12.31
N PHE A 12 -30.49 -48.76 -11.11
CA PHE A 12 -29.99 -48.02 -9.95
C PHE A 12 -28.47 -47.83 -9.99
N ILE A 13 -27.73 -48.82 -10.50
CA ILE A 13 -26.27 -48.72 -10.69
C ILE A 13 -25.94 -47.75 -11.84
N PHE A 14 -26.73 -47.72 -12.92
CA PHE A 14 -26.57 -46.72 -13.97
C PHE A 14 -26.89 -45.30 -13.51
N LEU A 15 -27.87 -45.12 -12.61
CA LEU A 15 -28.19 -43.81 -12.02
C LEU A 15 -27.07 -43.30 -11.11
N LEU A 16 -26.47 -44.19 -10.29
CA LEU A 16 -25.31 -43.83 -9.45
C LEU A 16 -24.05 -43.53 -10.27
N LEU A 17 -23.83 -44.22 -11.39
CA LEU A 17 -22.72 -43.94 -12.31
C LEU A 17 -22.88 -42.59 -13.04
N VAL A 18 -24.11 -42.18 -13.36
CA VAL A 18 -24.39 -40.85 -13.95
C VAL A 18 -24.14 -39.72 -12.95
N PHE A 19 -24.37 -39.94 -11.64
CA PHE A 19 -24.03 -38.95 -10.62
C PHE A 19 -22.53 -38.86 -10.31
N THR A 20 -21.74 -39.89 -10.59
CA THR A 20 -20.27 -39.83 -10.42
C THR A 20 -19.52 -39.16 -11.58
N ILE A 21 -20.19 -38.85 -12.70
CA ILE A 21 -19.57 -38.16 -13.85
C ILE A 21 -19.87 -36.65 -13.86
N ILE A 22 -20.62 -36.14 -12.87
CA ILE A 22 -20.56 -34.71 -12.51
C ILE A 22 -19.26 -34.49 -11.70
N GLY A 23 -18.13 -34.84 -12.30
CA GLY A 23 -16.87 -34.24 -11.92
C GLY A 23 -17.06 -32.76 -12.14
N CYS A 24 -16.96 -31.97 -11.08
CA CYS A 24 -16.69 -30.54 -11.19
C CYS A 24 -15.39 -30.41 -12.00
N ALA A 25 -15.51 -30.37 -13.32
CA ALA A 25 -14.48 -29.88 -14.19
C ALA A 25 -14.34 -28.41 -13.84
N THR A 26 -13.51 -28.12 -12.85
CA THR A 26 -13.00 -26.77 -12.62
C THR A 26 -12.30 -26.40 -13.91
N LYS A 27 -12.99 -25.66 -14.78
CA LYS A 27 -12.43 -25.07 -15.99
C LYS A 27 -11.21 -24.30 -15.50
N LYS A 28 -9.99 -24.83 -15.71
CA LYS A 28 -8.74 -24.12 -15.44
C LYS A 28 -8.68 -23.00 -16.48
N ILE A 29 -9.24 -21.86 -16.14
CA ILE A 29 -9.17 -20.69 -17.01
C ILE A 29 -7.79 -20.09 -16.78
N VAL A 30 -6.90 -20.29 -17.74
CA VAL A 30 -5.54 -19.75 -17.71
C VAL A 30 -5.63 -18.29 -18.17
N LEU A 31 -5.48 -17.36 -17.23
CA LEU A 31 -5.24 -15.95 -17.56
C LEU A 31 -3.92 -15.84 -18.33
N PRO A 32 -3.77 -14.89 -19.28
CA PRO A 32 -2.44 -14.51 -19.73
C PRO A 32 -1.73 -13.87 -18.55
N THR A 33 -0.97 -14.69 -17.83
CA THR A 33 -0.14 -14.27 -16.72
C THR A 33 1.26 -14.02 -17.22
N LYS A 34 1.94 -13.10 -16.55
CA LYS A 34 3.34 -12.81 -16.82
C LYS A 34 4.11 -12.97 -15.53
N GLU A 35 4.85 -14.07 -15.45
CA GLU A 35 5.91 -14.22 -14.46
C GLU A 35 7.07 -13.28 -14.81
N VAL A 36 7.80 -12.84 -13.78
CA VAL A 36 8.82 -11.81 -13.93
C VAL A 36 10.17 -12.28 -13.42
N ASN A 37 11.20 -11.86 -14.16
CA ASN A 37 12.59 -12.10 -13.78
C ASN A 37 13.03 -11.08 -12.70
N PRO A 38 13.38 -11.52 -11.49
CA PRO A 38 13.75 -10.64 -10.39
C PRO A 38 15.08 -9.93 -10.70
N SER A 39 15.06 -8.60 -10.82
CA SER A 39 16.24 -7.81 -11.20
C SER A 39 16.49 -6.62 -10.28
N TRP A 40 15.44 -6.10 -9.63
CA TRP A 40 15.50 -4.89 -8.82
C TRP A 40 16.48 -5.03 -7.67
N PHE A 41 16.39 -6.14 -6.94
CA PHE A 41 17.26 -6.49 -5.82
C PHE A 41 18.54 -7.21 -6.22
N ASP A 42 18.77 -7.44 -7.51
CA ASP A 42 20.05 -7.93 -8.03
C ASP A 42 21.01 -6.75 -8.19
N ALA A 43 21.58 -6.33 -7.05
CA ALA A 43 22.55 -5.26 -6.93
C ALA A 43 23.82 -5.77 -6.21
N GLY A 44 24.83 -4.92 -6.06
CA GLY A 44 26.05 -5.26 -5.31
C GLY A 44 25.74 -5.76 -3.89
N GLU A 45 26.63 -6.57 -3.32
CA GLU A 45 26.42 -7.37 -2.10
C GLU A 45 25.74 -6.60 -0.94
N LYS A 46 26.16 -5.34 -0.70
CA LYS A 46 25.63 -4.46 0.36
C LYS A 46 24.14 -4.13 0.26
N PHE A 47 23.59 -4.11 -0.96
CA PHE A 47 22.21 -3.70 -1.26
C PHE A 47 21.37 -4.82 -1.88
N SER A 48 22.00 -5.98 -2.12
CA SER A 48 21.30 -7.17 -2.61
C SER A 48 20.32 -7.70 -1.56
N TYR A 49 19.20 -8.25 -2.03
CA TYR A 49 18.22 -8.88 -1.15
C TYR A 49 17.77 -10.24 -1.71
N LYS A 50 18.16 -11.27 -0.97
CA LYS A 50 18.01 -12.67 -1.35
C LYS A 50 17.17 -13.43 -0.32
N ASN A 51 16.45 -14.45 -0.77
CA ASN A 51 15.74 -15.37 0.10
C ASN A 51 16.70 -16.28 0.88
N TYR A 52 16.16 -17.22 1.66
CA TYR A 52 16.98 -18.16 2.44
C TYR A 52 17.81 -19.14 1.56
N GLU A 53 17.39 -19.36 0.32
CA GLU A 53 18.09 -20.18 -0.68
C GLU A 53 19.14 -19.40 -1.48
N GLY A 54 19.35 -18.11 -1.16
CA GLY A 54 20.30 -17.25 -1.87
C GLY A 54 19.79 -16.75 -3.24
N ARG A 55 18.51 -16.96 -3.57
CA ARG A 55 17.89 -16.45 -4.81
C ARG A 55 17.43 -15.01 -4.62
N THR A 56 17.66 -14.16 -5.63
CA THR A 56 17.11 -12.81 -5.66
C THR A 56 15.60 -12.86 -5.69
N ILE A 57 14.96 -12.06 -4.84
CA ILE A 57 13.51 -12.00 -4.78
C ILE A 57 12.95 -10.96 -5.76
N GLY A 58 11.74 -11.19 -6.27
CA GLY A 58 11.04 -10.22 -7.11
C GLY A 58 10.48 -9.04 -6.32
N HIS A 59 10.62 -7.83 -6.87
CA HIS A 59 9.94 -6.64 -6.39
C HIS A 59 8.61 -6.47 -7.13
N LEU A 60 7.49 -6.71 -6.42
CA LEU A 60 6.15 -6.81 -7.00
C LEU A 60 5.67 -5.55 -7.75
N PHE A 61 6.27 -4.39 -7.50
CA PHE A 61 5.98 -3.15 -8.24
C PHE A 61 6.99 -2.78 -9.34
N PHE A 62 8.28 -3.09 -9.19
CA PHE A 62 9.33 -2.57 -10.07
C PHE A 62 9.84 -3.58 -11.08
N ASP A 63 9.81 -4.89 -10.78
CA ASP A 63 10.27 -5.87 -11.75
C ASP A 63 9.23 -6.12 -12.86
N PHE A 64 7.97 -5.75 -12.64
CA PHE A 64 6.90 -5.87 -13.63
C PHE A 64 6.81 -4.62 -14.51
N ALA A 65 7.20 -4.72 -15.78
CA ALA A 65 6.90 -3.70 -16.78
C ALA A 65 5.46 -3.92 -17.32
N PRO A 66 4.49 -3.04 -17.02
CA PRO A 66 3.10 -3.25 -17.40
C PRO A 66 2.89 -3.02 -18.90
N GLN A 67 2.07 -3.84 -19.54
CA GLN A 67 1.48 -3.50 -20.83
C GLN A 67 0.27 -2.59 -20.60
N ILE A 68 0.23 -1.47 -21.33
CA ILE A 68 -0.86 -0.50 -21.26
C ILE A 68 -1.31 -0.16 -22.68
N ASP A 69 -2.48 -0.63 -23.09
CA ASP A 69 -3.11 -0.28 -24.36
C ASP A 69 -4.29 0.67 -24.08
N VAL A 70 -4.05 1.97 -24.29
CA VAL A 70 -5.07 3.01 -24.05
C VAL A 70 -6.26 2.90 -25.01
N LYS A 71 -6.05 2.39 -26.24
CA LYS A 71 -7.12 2.26 -27.25
C LYS A 71 -8.05 1.10 -26.90
N LYS A 72 -7.47 -0.07 -26.59
CA LYS A 72 -8.22 -1.26 -26.14
C LYS A 72 -8.66 -1.18 -24.69
N ARG A 73 -8.12 -0.22 -23.93
CA ARG A 73 -8.32 -0.01 -22.50
C ARG A 73 -7.84 -1.20 -21.67
N LEU A 74 -6.79 -1.86 -22.14
CA LEU A 74 -6.20 -3.03 -21.48
C LEU A 74 -5.00 -2.59 -20.66
N VAL A 75 -4.87 -3.13 -19.46
CA VAL A 75 -3.76 -2.85 -18.58
C VAL A 75 -3.40 -4.06 -17.74
N ASP A 76 -2.09 -4.29 -17.58
CA ASP A 76 -1.59 -5.28 -16.65
C ASP A 76 -1.64 -4.76 -15.20
N VAL A 77 -2.20 -5.55 -14.30
CA VAL A 77 -2.35 -5.23 -12.88
C VAL A 77 -1.85 -6.36 -12.00
N PHE A 78 -1.38 -5.99 -10.81
CA PHE A 78 -1.05 -6.92 -9.75
C PHE A 78 -2.13 -6.89 -8.67
N ILE A 79 -2.73 -8.03 -8.33
CA ILE A 79 -3.79 -8.13 -7.33
C ILE A 79 -3.18 -8.05 -5.92
N THR A 80 -3.58 -7.05 -5.15
CA THR A 80 -3.11 -6.87 -3.76
C THR A 80 -4.10 -7.43 -2.76
N THR A 81 -5.39 -7.10 -2.92
CA THR A 81 -6.45 -7.61 -2.05
C THR A 81 -7.54 -8.22 -2.90
N PRO A 82 -7.69 -9.53 -2.89
CA PRO A 82 -8.68 -10.17 -3.73
C PRO A 82 -10.10 -10.05 -3.14
N ARG A 83 -11.09 -10.26 -4.01
CA ARG A 83 -12.51 -10.21 -3.68
C ARG A 83 -12.85 -11.13 -2.50
N ASP A 84 -13.76 -10.68 -1.65
CA ASP A 84 -14.25 -11.39 -0.47
C ASP A 84 -13.17 -11.70 0.59
N SER A 85 -11.98 -11.07 0.46
CA SER A 85 -10.93 -11.14 1.48
C SER A 85 -11.42 -10.54 2.79
N ALA A 86 -11.05 -11.17 3.91
CA ALA A 86 -11.27 -10.63 5.25
C ALA A 86 -10.23 -9.56 5.63
N PHE A 87 -9.19 -9.38 4.82
CA PHE A 87 -8.05 -8.52 5.11
C PHE A 87 -7.76 -7.59 3.94
N GLN A 88 -7.32 -6.39 4.24
CA GLN A 88 -6.73 -5.49 3.26
C GLN A 88 -5.22 -5.63 3.30
N TYR A 89 -4.64 -5.86 2.14
CA TYR A 89 -3.20 -5.85 1.92
C TYR A 89 -2.80 -4.68 1.05
N ASP A 90 -1.64 -4.11 1.36
CA ASP A 90 -0.99 -3.08 0.57
C ASP A 90 0.45 -3.51 0.28
N ILE A 91 1.14 -2.77 -0.60
CA ILE A 91 2.52 -3.03 -0.96
C ILE A 91 3.46 -2.00 -0.33
N ASP A 92 4.52 -2.48 0.30
CA ASP A 92 5.64 -1.63 0.68
C ASP A 92 6.57 -1.44 -0.54
N LEU A 93 6.66 -0.20 -1.05
CA LEU A 93 7.45 0.13 -2.25
C LEU A 93 8.96 0.00 -2.07
N VAL A 94 9.46 -0.15 -0.85
CA VAL A 94 10.89 -0.32 -0.57
C VAL A 94 11.29 -1.79 -0.58
N SER A 95 10.50 -2.65 0.06
CA SER A 95 10.71 -4.10 0.06
C SER A 95 10.08 -4.82 -1.14
N GLY A 96 9.12 -4.19 -1.82
CA GLY A 96 8.36 -4.79 -2.91
C GLY A 96 7.46 -5.92 -2.45
N ARG A 97 7.12 -5.96 -1.16
CA ARG A 97 6.39 -7.05 -0.50
C ARG A 97 5.02 -6.58 -0.05
N LEU A 98 4.07 -7.51 -0.04
CA LEU A 98 2.75 -7.26 0.51
C LEU A 98 2.84 -7.29 2.03
N TYR A 99 2.10 -6.40 2.66
CA TYR A 99 1.87 -6.43 4.09
C TYR A 99 0.39 -6.28 4.36
N LYS A 100 -0.07 -6.88 5.46
CA LYS A 100 -1.43 -6.69 5.93
C LYS A 100 -1.58 -5.28 6.51
N GLU A 101 -2.44 -4.48 5.90
CA GLU A 101 -2.75 -3.12 6.36
C GLU A 101 -3.80 -3.15 7.47
N ARG A 102 -4.91 -3.87 7.27
CA ARG A 102 -6.03 -3.90 8.22
C ARG A 102 -6.92 -5.13 8.07
N ASN A 103 -7.75 -5.37 9.08
CA ASN A 103 -8.88 -6.29 9.03
C ASN A 103 -10.10 -5.57 8.46
N TYR A 104 -10.83 -6.25 7.59
CA TYR A 104 -12.21 -5.87 7.32
C TYR A 104 -13.14 -6.50 8.35
N CYS A 105 -14.29 -5.86 8.54
CA CYS A 105 -15.31 -6.31 9.46
C CYS A 105 -16.67 -5.73 9.08
N LYS A 106 -17.71 -6.25 9.73
CA LYS A 106 -19.06 -5.73 9.59
C LYS A 106 -19.15 -4.29 10.12
N THR A 107 -19.53 -3.35 9.26
CA THR A 107 -19.79 -1.95 9.59
C THR A 107 -21.08 -1.47 8.91
N GLU A 108 -21.74 -0.51 9.54
CA GLU A 108 -22.85 0.23 8.90
C GLU A 108 -22.31 1.37 8.04
N ASP A 109 -23.11 1.84 7.09
CA ASP A 109 -22.78 3.00 6.28
C ASP A 109 -22.99 4.29 7.08
N ILE A 110 -21.89 4.98 7.40
CA ILE A 110 -21.90 6.25 8.14
C ILE A 110 -22.66 7.34 7.37
N TRP A 111 -22.69 7.25 6.04
CA TRP A 111 -23.41 8.19 5.18
C TRP A 111 -24.91 7.87 5.07
N LYS A 112 -25.37 6.74 5.63
CA LYS A 112 -26.77 6.29 5.63
C LYS A 112 -27.41 6.18 4.25
N ASN A 113 -26.60 5.98 3.21
CA ASN A 113 -27.05 5.79 1.83
C ASN A 113 -27.23 4.30 1.50
N TYR A 114 -26.61 3.41 2.26
CA TYR A 114 -26.76 1.96 2.15
C TYR A 114 -27.30 1.38 3.45
N SER A 115 -28.41 0.63 3.36
CA SER A 115 -29.18 0.18 4.53
C SER A 115 -28.68 -1.12 5.14
N SER A 116 -27.91 -1.92 4.41
CA SER A 116 -27.36 -3.18 4.88
C SER A 116 -25.93 -3.01 5.42
N SER A 117 -25.41 -4.07 6.03
CA SER A 117 -24.05 -4.06 6.56
C SER A 117 -23.00 -4.27 5.47
N ILE A 118 -21.94 -3.49 5.54
CA ILE A 118 -20.74 -3.60 4.71
C ILE A 118 -19.75 -4.51 5.44
N ASN A 119 -19.10 -5.44 4.74
CA ASN A 119 -18.12 -6.33 5.37
C ASN A 119 -16.87 -6.52 4.52
N ARG A 120 -16.97 -7.20 3.38
CA ARG A 120 -15.83 -7.57 2.53
C ARG A 120 -15.96 -6.96 1.14
N PRO A 121 -14.86 -6.71 0.41
CA PRO A 121 -14.96 -6.07 -0.90
C PRO A 121 -15.62 -7.03 -1.90
N ASN A 122 -16.62 -6.55 -2.64
CA ASN A 122 -17.24 -7.30 -3.74
C ASN A 122 -16.43 -7.21 -5.05
N PHE A 123 -15.18 -6.80 -4.96
CA PHE A 123 -14.22 -6.59 -6.04
C PHE A 123 -12.81 -6.89 -5.51
N SER A 124 -11.82 -6.99 -6.41
CA SER A 124 -10.42 -7.11 -6.02
C SER A 124 -9.70 -5.76 -6.14
N TRP A 125 -8.92 -5.39 -5.13
CA TRP A 125 -7.92 -4.33 -5.26
C TRP A 125 -6.70 -4.82 -6.02
N ALA A 126 -6.23 -3.95 -6.90
CA ALA A 126 -5.01 -4.13 -7.67
C ALA A 126 -4.27 -2.79 -7.80
N TYR A 127 -3.03 -2.84 -8.25
CA TYR A 127 -2.34 -1.67 -8.78
C TYR A 127 -1.74 -1.96 -10.16
N ILE A 128 -1.44 -0.90 -10.91
CA ILE A 128 -0.65 -0.99 -12.15
C ILE A 128 0.84 -0.92 -11.75
N PRO A 129 1.64 -1.98 -11.99
CA PRO A 129 3.06 -1.96 -11.64
C PRO A 129 3.78 -0.77 -12.29
N ARG A 130 4.80 -0.23 -11.62
CA ARG A 130 5.58 0.95 -12.04
C ARG A 130 4.80 2.25 -12.24
N LEU A 131 3.48 2.27 -12.10
CA LEU A 131 2.68 3.49 -12.22
C LEU A 131 2.29 3.99 -10.84
N LEU A 132 2.80 5.16 -10.49
CA LEU A 132 2.31 5.94 -9.35
C LEU A 132 1.15 6.82 -9.81
N GLY A 133 0.14 6.98 -8.97
CA GLY A 133 -0.87 8.02 -9.10
C GLY A 133 -0.32 9.40 -8.72
N SER A 134 -1.13 10.44 -8.89
CA SER A 134 -0.78 11.83 -8.54
C SER A 134 -0.49 12.03 -7.04
N ASN A 135 -1.02 11.15 -6.18
CA ASN A 135 -0.73 11.10 -4.74
C ASN A 135 0.62 10.42 -4.41
N GLY A 136 1.36 9.97 -5.43
CA GLY A 136 2.64 9.31 -5.29
C GLY A 136 2.57 7.89 -4.69
N ARG A 137 1.39 7.26 -4.68
CA ARG A 137 1.17 5.85 -4.30
C ARG A 137 0.96 4.99 -5.55
N PRO A 138 1.09 3.65 -5.48
CA PRO A 138 0.73 2.78 -6.60
C PRO A 138 -0.68 3.09 -7.12
N GLN A 139 -0.81 3.27 -8.43
CA GLN A 139 -2.09 3.63 -9.04
C GLN A 139 -3.09 2.49 -8.86
N ARG A 140 -4.10 2.72 -8.02
CA ARG A 140 -5.09 1.71 -7.65
C ARG A 140 -6.10 1.43 -8.76
N VAL A 141 -6.52 0.17 -8.80
CA VAL A 141 -7.55 -0.35 -9.69
C VAL A 141 -8.49 -1.23 -8.87
N ALA A 142 -9.80 -0.99 -8.98
CA ALA A 142 -10.83 -1.90 -8.49
C ALA A 142 -11.25 -2.81 -9.64
N VAL A 143 -11.01 -4.11 -9.50
CA VAL A 143 -11.26 -5.11 -10.54
C VAL A 143 -12.48 -5.95 -10.19
N PHE A 144 -13.50 -5.89 -11.04
CA PHE A 144 -14.71 -6.69 -10.94
C PHE A 144 -14.61 -7.99 -11.75
N GLY A 145 -15.35 -8.99 -11.30
CA GLY A 145 -15.45 -10.30 -11.92
C GLY A 145 -14.75 -11.39 -11.13
N ASP A 146 -15.08 -12.65 -11.43
CA ASP A 146 -14.44 -13.76 -10.75
C ASP A 146 -13.00 -13.92 -11.24
N LEU A 147 -12.06 -13.55 -10.36
CA LEU A 147 -10.64 -13.73 -10.58
C LEU A 147 -10.11 -14.98 -9.90
N LYS A 148 -10.95 -15.71 -9.14
CA LYS A 148 -10.77 -16.83 -8.19
C LYS A 148 -9.38 -17.43 -7.93
N TYR A 149 -8.33 -16.62 -8.00
CA TYR A 149 -6.92 -16.90 -7.74
C TYR A 149 -6.28 -17.88 -8.73
N LEU A 150 -5.99 -17.35 -9.93
CA LEU A 150 -4.90 -17.74 -10.81
C LEU A 150 -4.40 -19.19 -10.65
N VAL A 151 -5.07 -20.06 -11.41
CA VAL A 151 -4.73 -21.45 -11.78
C VAL A 151 -4.59 -22.47 -10.64
N ASP A 152 -4.02 -22.14 -9.47
CA ASP A 152 -3.58 -23.12 -8.46
C ASP A 152 -3.96 -22.78 -6.99
N GLY A 153 -4.73 -21.70 -6.73
CA GLY A 153 -5.26 -21.40 -5.39
C GLY A 153 -4.26 -20.86 -4.37
N LYS A 154 -3.07 -20.44 -4.82
CA LYS A 154 -2.05 -19.78 -3.98
C LYS A 154 -2.14 -18.26 -4.15
N PHE A 155 -1.93 -17.52 -3.06
CA PHE A 155 -1.91 -16.05 -3.04
C PHE A 155 -0.93 -15.56 -1.97
N PRO A 156 -0.12 -14.51 -2.25
CA PRO A 156 0.06 -13.85 -3.54
C PRO A 156 0.87 -14.71 -4.51
N ASN A 157 0.57 -14.59 -5.81
CA ASN A 157 1.44 -15.08 -6.87
C ASN A 157 2.29 -13.92 -7.39
N GLU A 158 3.56 -14.15 -7.71
CA GLU A 158 4.44 -13.14 -8.31
C GLU A 158 4.13 -12.99 -9.82
N GLU A 159 2.89 -12.62 -10.15
CA GLU A 159 2.40 -12.49 -11.52
C GLU A 159 1.44 -11.29 -11.69
N THR A 160 1.36 -10.77 -12.90
CA THR A 160 0.35 -9.78 -13.29
C THR A 160 -0.72 -10.39 -14.18
N ILE A 161 -1.91 -9.81 -14.13
CA ILE A 161 -3.04 -10.17 -14.99
C ILE A 161 -3.47 -9.00 -15.84
N GLN A 162 -3.96 -9.26 -17.04
CA GLN A 162 -4.51 -8.21 -17.90
C GLN A 162 -6.00 -7.99 -17.65
N VAL A 163 -6.40 -6.74 -17.44
CA VAL A 163 -7.79 -6.33 -17.19
C VAL A 163 -8.22 -5.23 -18.15
N GLN A 164 -9.54 -5.08 -18.37
CA GLN A 164 -10.07 -3.98 -19.16
C GLN A 164 -10.66 -2.88 -18.29
N VAL A 165 -10.16 -1.65 -18.47
CA VAL A 165 -10.66 -0.45 -17.82
C VAL A 165 -12.01 -0.05 -18.43
N ILE A 166 -13.01 0.06 -17.57
CA ILE A 166 -14.40 0.40 -17.90
C ILE A 166 -14.84 1.74 -17.29
N GLY A 167 -13.94 2.42 -16.58
CA GLY A 167 -14.18 3.75 -16.03
C GLY A 167 -13.14 4.16 -15.01
N GLY A 168 -13.38 5.30 -14.38
CA GLY A 168 -12.73 5.69 -13.15
C GLY A 168 -13.71 6.37 -12.21
N VAL A 169 -13.33 6.51 -10.95
CA VAL A 169 -14.05 7.24 -9.92
C VAL A 169 -13.07 8.10 -9.14
N ILE A 170 -13.52 9.24 -8.62
CA ILE A 170 -12.68 10.10 -7.77
C ILE A 170 -12.97 9.73 -6.32
N LEU A 171 -11.96 9.23 -5.60
CA LEU A 171 -12.03 9.05 -4.16
C LEU A 171 -11.43 10.28 -3.49
N LYS A 172 -12.22 10.96 -2.67
CA LYS A 172 -11.75 12.03 -1.80
C LYS A 172 -11.50 11.51 -0.40
N SER A 173 -10.41 11.97 0.24
CA SER A 173 -10.09 11.61 1.62
C SER A 173 -9.80 12.83 2.50
N CYS A 174 -10.27 12.75 3.75
CA CYS A 174 -10.05 13.72 4.82
C CYS A 174 -9.55 12.99 6.08
N LEU A 175 -8.24 12.97 6.26
CA LEU A 175 -7.63 12.24 7.37
C LEU A 175 -7.49 13.08 8.65
N SER A 176 -7.69 14.40 8.58
CA SER A 176 -7.61 15.27 9.76
C SER A 176 -8.94 15.35 10.52
N GLY A 177 -10.07 15.00 9.88
CA GLY A 177 -11.42 15.26 10.39
C GLY A 177 -11.86 16.73 10.33
N LEU A 178 -10.98 17.64 9.91
CA LEU A 178 -11.19 19.09 9.86
C LEU A 178 -11.28 19.57 8.40
N CYS A 179 -12.05 18.88 7.55
CA CYS A 179 -12.16 19.18 6.12
C CYS A 179 -13.52 19.77 5.73
N ASP A 180 -14.04 20.69 6.54
CA ASP A 180 -15.31 21.37 6.27
C ASP A 180 -15.20 22.34 5.06
N LEU A 181 -13.98 22.59 4.54
CA LEU A 181 -13.72 23.39 3.32
C LEU A 181 -13.30 22.53 2.11
N ARG A 182 -13.71 22.93 0.89
CA ARG A 182 -13.50 22.17 -0.37
C ARG A 182 -12.03 21.85 -0.69
N ASN A 183 -11.08 22.67 -0.25
CA ASN A 183 -9.64 22.53 -0.57
C ASN A 183 -8.86 21.66 0.43
N GLN A 184 -9.54 21.02 1.38
CA GLN A 184 -8.90 20.18 2.41
C GLN A 184 -9.04 18.67 2.15
N TRP A 185 -9.67 18.30 1.02
CA TRP A 185 -9.84 16.90 0.61
C TRP A 185 -8.80 16.51 -0.42
N ASP A 186 -7.96 15.55 -0.07
CA ASP A 186 -7.06 14.91 -1.04
C ASP A 186 -7.87 14.08 -2.02
N SER A 187 -7.55 14.17 -3.31
CA SER A 187 -8.29 13.49 -4.38
C SER A 187 -7.40 12.49 -5.10
N GLU A 188 -7.93 11.29 -5.32
CA GLU A 188 -7.30 10.22 -6.09
C GLU A 188 -8.28 9.66 -7.11
N VAL A 189 -7.79 9.35 -8.31
CA VAL A 189 -8.58 8.59 -9.29
C VAL A 189 -8.35 7.11 -9.08
N ILE A 190 -9.42 6.36 -8.84
CA ILE A 190 -9.42 4.90 -8.83
C ILE A 190 -9.91 4.42 -10.19
N LEU A 191 -9.12 3.62 -10.88
CA LEU A 191 -9.58 2.97 -12.10
C LEU A 191 -10.55 1.85 -11.76
N ILE A 192 -11.62 1.74 -12.54
CA ILE A 192 -12.56 0.63 -12.45
C ILE A 192 -12.32 -0.27 -13.66
N ALA A 193 -12.04 -1.54 -13.40
CA ALA A 193 -11.75 -2.53 -14.42
C ALA A 193 -12.62 -3.78 -14.23
N LYS A 194 -12.67 -4.59 -15.28
CA LYS A 194 -13.25 -5.94 -15.23
C LYS A 194 -12.23 -6.98 -15.67
N SER A 195 -12.40 -8.20 -15.15
CA SER A 195 -11.77 -9.39 -15.68
C SER A 195 -12.17 -9.59 -17.15
N MET A 196 -11.20 -9.99 -17.98
CA MET A 196 -11.46 -10.34 -19.37
C MET A 196 -12.07 -11.73 -19.54
N LEU A 197 -12.06 -12.54 -18.48
CA LEU A 197 -12.54 -13.93 -18.49
C LEU A 197 -13.96 -14.08 -17.98
N ASP A 198 -14.48 -13.06 -17.32
CA ASP A 198 -15.82 -13.10 -16.75
C ASP A 198 -16.84 -12.90 -17.88
N GLU A 199 -17.47 -14.01 -18.28
CA GLU A 199 -18.44 -14.06 -19.38
C GLU A 199 -19.63 -13.11 -19.13
N ASP A 200 -20.07 -12.98 -17.87
CA ASP A 200 -21.18 -12.10 -17.49
C ASP A 200 -20.81 -10.61 -17.65
N LEU A 201 -19.54 -10.27 -17.43
CA LEU A 201 -19.04 -8.91 -17.57
C LEU A 201 -18.59 -8.54 -18.99
N THR A 202 -18.58 -9.48 -19.96
CA THR A 202 -18.19 -9.19 -21.36
C THR A 202 -18.95 -8.00 -21.94
N LYS A 203 -20.25 -7.90 -21.64
CA LYS A 203 -21.17 -6.85 -22.13
C LYS A 203 -21.07 -5.52 -21.36
N ALA A 204 -20.26 -5.44 -20.30
CA ALA A 204 -20.03 -4.21 -19.55
C ALA A 204 -18.93 -3.36 -20.20
N TYR A 205 -19.31 -2.37 -21.02
CA TYR A 205 -18.37 -1.49 -21.73
C TYR A 205 -18.05 -0.18 -21.00
N GLY A 206 -18.82 0.16 -19.97
CA GLY A 206 -18.66 1.34 -19.14
C GLY A 206 -19.30 1.19 -17.76
N LEU A 207 -19.14 2.18 -16.89
CA LEU A 207 -19.68 2.15 -15.53
C LEU A 207 -21.20 1.95 -15.49
N ASN A 208 -21.97 2.62 -16.35
CA ASN A 208 -23.43 2.48 -16.36
C ASN A 208 -23.89 1.05 -16.70
N SER A 209 -23.20 0.37 -17.63
CA SER A 209 -23.48 -1.03 -17.94
C SER A 209 -23.02 -1.96 -16.83
N LEU A 210 -21.89 -1.68 -16.19
CA LEU A 210 -21.34 -2.50 -15.10
C LEU A 210 -22.33 -2.59 -13.92
N LYS A 211 -22.96 -1.47 -13.57
CA LYS A 211 -23.95 -1.39 -12.48
C LYS A 211 -25.13 -2.36 -12.61
N LYS A 212 -25.35 -2.94 -13.79
CA LYS A 212 -26.39 -3.97 -14.03
C LYS A 212 -25.96 -5.37 -13.60
N TYR A 213 -24.66 -5.58 -13.40
CA TYR A 213 -24.06 -6.89 -13.11
C TYR A 213 -23.44 -6.96 -11.70
N VAL A 214 -23.27 -5.82 -11.04
CA VAL A 214 -22.61 -5.73 -9.74
C VAL A 214 -23.42 -4.86 -8.79
N ASP A 215 -23.34 -5.16 -7.50
CA ASP A 215 -23.90 -4.29 -6.45
C ASP A 215 -23.01 -3.04 -6.30
N TRP A 216 -23.34 -2.02 -7.10
CA TRP A 216 -22.60 -0.76 -7.12
C TRP A 216 -22.82 0.09 -5.87
N ASP A 217 -24.01 0.01 -5.28
CA ASP A 217 -24.31 0.77 -4.08
C ASP A 217 -23.53 0.21 -2.89
N TYR A 218 -23.39 -1.13 -2.80
CA TYR A 218 -22.46 -1.76 -1.88
C TYR A 218 -21.02 -1.36 -2.17
N PHE A 219 -20.57 -1.36 -3.44
CA PHE A 219 -19.20 -0.94 -3.80
C PHE A 219 -18.90 0.49 -3.31
N LYS A 220 -19.82 1.42 -3.56
CA LYS A 220 -19.69 2.81 -3.12
C LYS A 220 -19.62 2.88 -1.60
N ALA A 221 -20.58 2.27 -0.91
CA ALA A 221 -20.64 2.26 0.54
C ALA A 221 -19.37 1.63 1.14
N PHE A 222 -18.87 0.55 0.52
CA PHE A 222 -17.61 -0.09 0.90
C PHE A 222 -16.42 0.87 0.80
N LEU A 223 -16.24 1.58 -0.33
CA LEU A 223 -15.13 2.54 -0.46
C LEU A 223 -15.20 3.70 0.54
N GLU A 224 -16.41 4.16 0.85
CA GLU A 224 -16.63 5.31 1.74
C GLU A 224 -16.45 4.96 3.24
N ASN A 225 -16.52 3.68 3.61
CA ASN A 225 -16.51 3.24 5.01
C ASN A 225 -15.35 2.27 5.37
N SER A 226 -14.88 1.43 4.45
CA SER A 226 -13.90 0.36 4.74
C SER A 226 -12.49 0.84 5.14
N MET A 227 -12.18 2.11 4.90
CA MET A 227 -10.89 2.73 5.23
C MET A 227 -10.93 3.51 6.56
N GLY A 228 -12.06 3.47 7.26
CA GLY A 228 -12.26 4.07 8.59
C GLY A 228 -12.88 5.47 8.58
N HIS A 229 -13.14 5.99 9.77
CA HIS A 229 -13.83 7.26 9.98
C HIS A 229 -13.08 8.19 10.95
N ASN A 230 -13.54 9.44 11.02
CA ASN A 230 -13.06 10.44 11.96
C ASN A 230 -13.97 10.49 13.17
N ASP A 231 -13.40 10.27 14.36
CA ASP A 231 -14.10 10.48 15.63
C ASP A 231 -13.94 11.93 16.07
N ILE A 232 -15.05 12.67 16.12
CA ILE A 232 -15.07 14.10 16.51
C ILE A 232 -16.01 14.25 17.70
N GLY A 233 -15.42 14.22 18.91
CA GLY A 233 -16.18 14.25 20.15
C GLY A 233 -17.03 12.98 20.30
N ARG A 234 -18.36 13.13 20.22
CA ARG A 234 -19.32 12.00 20.31
C ARG A 234 -19.88 11.56 18.96
N THR A 235 -19.47 12.18 17.86
CA THR A 235 -19.97 11.87 16.51
C THR A 235 -18.87 11.30 15.64
N SER A 236 -19.26 10.40 14.73
CA SER A 236 -18.38 9.88 13.69
C SER A 236 -18.70 10.58 12.37
N LYS A 237 -17.66 11.08 11.69
CA LYS A 237 -17.75 11.64 10.32
C LYS A 237 -16.98 10.74 9.36
N GLY A 238 -17.53 10.47 8.17
CA GLY A 238 -16.83 9.72 7.13
C GLY A 238 -15.51 10.38 6.72
N ALA A 239 -14.44 9.59 6.63
CA ALA A 239 -13.13 10.08 6.20
C ALA A 239 -12.94 10.00 4.68
N TYR A 240 -13.84 9.31 3.97
CA TYR A 240 -13.75 9.06 2.55
C TYR A 240 -15.09 9.31 1.87
N ARG A 241 -15.03 9.85 0.64
CA ARG A 241 -16.21 10.09 -0.20
C ARG A 241 -15.92 9.73 -1.65
N LEU A 242 -16.82 9.00 -2.27
CA LEU A 242 -16.75 8.69 -3.69
C LEU A 242 -17.51 9.74 -4.50
N GLU A 243 -16.85 10.30 -5.51
CA GLU A 243 -17.40 11.31 -6.40
C GLU A 243 -17.54 10.79 -7.84
N SER A 244 -17.84 11.73 -8.75
CA SER A 244 -18.33 11.52 -10.10
C SER A 244 -17.56 10.47 -10.91
N PRO A 245 -18.29 9.68 -11.73
CA PRO A 245 -17.67 8.75 -12.66
C PRO A 245 -16.87 9.48 -13.73
N ILE A 246 -15.76 8.87 -14.14
CA ILE A 246 -14.91 9.30 -15.25
C ILE A 246 -15.02 8.28 -16.38
N LEU A 247 -15.18 8.76 -17.61
CA LEU A 247 -15.21 7.91 -18.80
C LEU A 247 -13.92 7.06 -18.92
N PRO A 248 -14.01 5.80 -19.40
CA PRO A 248 -12.90 4.85 -19.35
C PRO A 248 -11.58 5.37 -19.93
N THR A 249 -11.59 5.84 -21.18
CA THR A 249 -10.38 6.33 -21.85
C THR A 249 -9.85 7.60 -21.21
N ARG A 250 -10.74 8.46 -20.68
CA ARG A 250 -10.34 9.68 -19.97
C ARG A 250 -9.69 9.36 -18.64
N ALA A 251 -10.21 8.39 -17.90
CA ALA A 251 -9.65 7.93 -16.63
C ALA A 251 -8.24 7.35 -16.83
N LEU A 252 -8.09 6.43 -17.80
CA LEU A 252 -6.80 5.79 -18.07
C LEU A 252 -5.75 6.81 -18.56
N LYS A 253 -6.12 7.70 -19.48
CA LYS A 253 -5.21 8.78 -19.91
C LYS A 253 -4.84 9.72 -18.76
N TYR A 254 -5.80 10.07 -17.92
CA TYR A 254 -5.55 10.95 -16.78
C TYR A 254 -4.52 10.35 -15.83
N VAL A 255 -4.66 9.09 -15.42
CA VAL A 255 -3.72 8.48 -14.46
C VAL A 255 -2.32 8.30 -15.04
N ILE A 256 -2.21 8.00 -16.35
CA ILE A 256 -0.90 7.91 -17.03
C ILE A 256 -0.22 9.27 -17.09
N ASN A 257 -0.99 10.33 -17.41
CA ASN A 257 -0.44 11.67 -17.63
C ASN A 257 -0.19 12.46 -16.34
N SER A 258 -1.01 12.25 -15.30
CA SER A 258 -0.89 12.93 -14.01
C SER A 258 -0.06 12.15 -12.99
N GLY A 259 0.14 10.86 -13.24
CA GLY A 259 0.98 9.97 -12.45
C GLY A 259 2.43 9.96 -12.92
N HIS A 260 3.17 8.95 -12.48
CA HIS A 260 4.54 8.70 -12.91
C HIS A 260 4.73 7.22 -13.24
N LEU A 261 5.01 6.91 -14.50
CA LEU A 261 5.34 5.56 -14.97
C LEU A 261 6.86 5.39 -15.05
N PHE A 262 7.43 4.58 -14.17
CA PHE A 262 8.88 4.37 -14.14
C PHE A 262 9.39 3.62 -15.38
N THR A 263 10.37 4.21 -16.04
CA THR A 263 11.17 3.56 -17.09
C THR A 263 12.31 2.73 -16.50
N ASN A 264 12.82 1.75 -17.26
CA ASN A 264 14.00 0.97 -16.84
C ASN A 264 15.21 1.85 -16.53
N LYS A 265 15.41 2.94 -17.30
CA LYS A 265 16.51 3.88 -17.09
C LYS A 265 16.37 4.64 -15.77
N GLU A 266 15.16 5.09 -15.44
CA GLU A 266 14.89 5.75 -14.16
C GLU A 266 15.10 4.80 -12.99
N LEU A 267 14.60 3.56 -13.09
CA LEU A 267 14.79 2.53 -12.08
C LEU A 267 16.29 2.26 -11.83
N ALA A 268 17.08 2.07 -12.88
CA ALA A 268 18.53 1.90 -12.75
C ALA A 268 19.22 3.13 -12.10
N THR A 269 18.82 4.34 -12.53
CA THR A 269 19.36 5.60 -12.00
C THR A 269 19.03 5.77 -10.52
N LEU A 270 17.77 5.50 -10.15
CA LEU A 270 17.25 5.59 -8.80
C LEU A 270 18.03 4.66 -7.87
N ARG A 271 18.14 3.38 -8.25
CA ARG A 271 18.89 2.37 -7.48
C ARG A 271 20.34 2.80 -7.25
N ASN A 272 21.05 3.18 -8.31
CA ASN A 272 22.47 3.52 -8.22
C ASN A 272 22.72 4.81 -7.42
N SER A 273 21.87 5.83 -7.61
CA SER A 273 22.00 7.11 -6.91
C SER A 273 21.75 6.96 -5.41
N CYS A 274 20.79 6.11 -5.03
CA CYS A 274 20.42 5.94 -3.64
C CYS A 274 21.49 5.27 -2.78
N GLN A 275 22.29 4.36 -3.35
CA GLN A 275 23.44 3.77 -2.66
C GLN A 275 24.40 4.87 -2.16
N SER A 276 24.75 5.82 -3.05
CA SER A 276 25.62 6.95 -2.68
C SER A 276 25.00 7.86 -1.62
N VAL A 277 23.68 8.06 -1.68
CA VAL A 277 22.95 8.89 -0.71
C VAL A 277 22.94 8.24 0.68
N TYR A 278 22.76 6.92 0.76
CA TYR A 278 22.81 6.17 2.02
C TYR A 278 24.21 6.11 2.63
N ASP A 279 25.25 5.88 1.82
CA ASP A 279 26.63 5.92 2.30
C ASP A 279 26.99 7.29 2.88
N LYS A 280 26.48 8.37 2.27
CA LYS A 280 26.64 9.74 2.78
C LYS A 280 25.83 9.98 4.05
N ALA A 281 24.66 9.38 4.20
CA ALA A 281 23.84 9.46 5.40
C ALA A 281 24.58 8.87 6.61
N LEU A 282 25.21 7.71 6.45
CA LEU A 282 25.97 7.06 7.52
C LEU A 282 27.11 7.95 8.06
N ARG A 283 27.68 8.84 7.24
CA ARG A 283 28.73 9.76 7.68
C ARG A 283 28.24 10.73 8.76
N VAL A 284 26.94 11.03 8.81
CA VAL A 284 26.35 11.84 9.88
C VAL A 284 26.65 11.21 11.24
N PHE A 285 26.46 9.89 11.33
CA PHE A 285 26.55 9.08 12.54
C PHE A 285 27.95 8.57 12.87
N LYS A 286 29.02 9.13 12.27
CA LYS A 286 30.40 8.68 12.49
C LYS A 286 30.84 8.80 13.97
N SER A 287 30.42 9.85 14.66
CA SER A 287 30.70 10.12 16.08
C SER A 287 29.62 11.00 16.69
N LYS A 288 29.63 11.17 18.01
CA LYS A 288 28.76 12.16 18.70
C LYS A 288 29.22 13.58 18.45
N GLU A 289 30.51 13.84 18.60
CA GLU A 289 31.10 15.16 18.41
C GLU A 289 31.01 15.60 16.94
N GLY A 290 30.50 16.82 16.72
CA GLY A 290 30.30 17.42 15.40
C GLY A 290 29.15 16.81 14.59
N ILE A 291 28.28 16.01 15.20
CA ILE A 291 27.12 15.41 14.51
C ILE A 291 26.18 16.47 13.97
N ALA A 292 25.98 17.59 14.68
CA ALA A 292 25.11 18.65 14.22
C ALA A 292 25.61 19.24 12.90
N LYS A 293 26.90 19.57 12.82
CA LYS A 293 27.52 20.09 11.59
C LYS A 293 27.40 19.09 10.43
N ARG A 294 27.64 17.80 10.69
CA ARG A 294 27.53 16.75 9.66
C ARG A 294 26.09 16.57 9.20
N PHE A 295 25.14 16.54 10.13
CA PHE A 295 23.72 16.40 9.83
C PHE A 295 23.21 17.59 9.05
N GLN A 296 23.52 18.82 9.48
CA GLN A 296 23.14 20.05 8.77
C GLN A 296 23.70 20.09 7.34
N ASN A 297 24.97 19.68 7.17
CA ASN A 297 25.57 19.58 5.84
C ASN A 297 24.90 18.49 4.98
N TYR A 298 24.57 17.34 5.57
CA TYR A 298 23.84 16.29 4.88
C TYR A 298 22.45 16.75 4.47
N HIS A 299 21.71 17.33 5.42
CA HIS A 299 20.35 17.84 5.23
C HIS A 299 20.31 18.90 4.13
N LYS A 300 21.28 19.84 4.11
CA LYS A 300 21.34 20.87 3.08
C LYS A 300 21.55 20.29 1.66
N ASN A 301 22.41 19.28 1.52
CA ASN A 301 22.91 18.86 0.20
C ASN A 301 22.26 17.57 -0.35
N TYR A 302 21.69 16.74 0.53
CA TYR A 302 21.27 15.39 0.20
C TYR A 302 19.87 15.03 0.68
N TRP A 303 19.21 15.87 1.49
CA TRP A 303 17.91 15.54 2.09
C TRP A 303 16.86 15.17 1.05
N ASN A 304 16.60 16.01 0.06
CA ASN A 304 15.58 15.71 -0.97
C ASN A 304 15.86 14.40 -1.72
N LYS A 305 17.14 14.06 -1.94
CA LYS A 305 17.53 12.78 -2.54
C LYS A 305 17.29 11.63 -1.57
N PHE A 306 17.57 11.82 -0.29
CA PHE A 306 17.29 10.85 0.77
C PHE A 306 15.80 10.55 0.87
N LEU A 307 14.93 11.57 0.85
CA LEU A 307 13.47 11.41 0.85
C LEU A 307 12.99 10.52 -0.31
N ILE A 308 13.47 10.81 -1.53
CA ILE A 308 13.16 10.00 -2.71
C ILE A 308 13.65 8.57 -2.53
N CYS A 309 14.86 8.38 -2.02
CA CYS A 309 15.43 7.06 -1.81
C CYS A 309 14.65 6.26 -0.77
N ARG A 310 14.30 6.86 0.37
CA ARG A 310 13.54 6.16 1.43
C ARG A 310 12.15 5.77 1.00
N LYS A 311 11.59 6.42 -0.01
CA LYS A 311 10.30 6.05 -0.58
C LYS A 311 10.34 4.80 -1.48
N TYR A 312 11.47 4.50 -2.13
CA TYR A 312 11.49 3.51 -3.23
C TYR A 312 12.64 2.49 -3.17
N VAL A 313 13.75 2.78 -2.50
CA VAL A 313 14.96 1.96 -2.58
C VAL A 313 15.34 1.44 -1.20
N ARG A 314 15.44 0.12 -1.08
CA ARG A 314 15.95 -0.53 0.13
C ARG A 314 17.40 -0.11 0.39
N HIS A 315 17.73 0.19 1.64
CA HIS A 315 19.10 0.48 2.07
C HIS A 315 19.80 -0.80 2.54
N PHE A 316 20.50 -0.74 3.67
CA PHE A 316 21.34 -1.78 4.22
C PHE A 316 20.54 -3.01 4.64
N ASN A 317 21.06 -4.19 4.29
CA ASN A 317 20.49 -5.47 4.71
C ASN A 317 20.75 -5.69 6.21
N ILE A 318 19.67 -5.67 7.01
CA ILE A 318 19.73 -5.83 8.46
C ILE A 318 20.49 -7.07 8.94
N LYS A 319 20.51 -8.17 8.16
CA LYS A 319 21.26 -9.39 8.52
C LYS A 319 22.77 -9.17 8.56
N ASN A 320 23.29 -8.37 7.63
CA ASN A 320 24.73 -8.22 7.42
C ASN A 320 25.26 -6.86 7.90
N GLN A 321 24.39 -5.86 8.00
CA GLN A 321 24.69 -4.45 8.26
C GLN A 321 23.68 -3.88 9.27
N MET A 322 23.49 -4.58 10.39
CA MET A 322 22.45 -4.27 11.39
C MET A 322 22.61 -2.85 11.97
N LYS A 323 23.85 -2.43 12.26
CA LYS A 323 24.13 -1.12 12.85
C LYS A 323 23.77 0.00 11.87
N GLU A 324 24.24 -0.12 10.63
CA GLU A 324 24.00 0.83 9.55
C GLU A 324 22.51 0.93 9.24
N HIS A 325 21.82 -0.22 9.18
CA HIS A 325 20.38 -0.28 9.00
C HIS A 325 19.65 0.58 10.04
N TRP A 326 19.89 0.33 11.33
CA TRP A 326 19.18 1.06 12.39
C TRP A 326 19.51 2.56 12.41
N LEU A 327 20.75 2.95 12.11
CA LEU A 327 21.11 4.37 11.99
C LEU A 327 20.32 5.10 10.90
N ILE A 328 20.11 4.44 9.75
CA ILE A 328 19.25 4.98 8.70
C ILE A 328 17.79 5.03 9.15
N GLU A 329 17.29 4.04 9.89
CA GLU A 329 15.90 4.09 10.36
C GLU A 329 15.63 5.19 11.39
N TYR A 330 16.61 5.54 12.21
CA TYR A 330 16.54 6.73 13.08
C TYR A 330 16.52 8.03 12.27
N LEU A 331 17.26 8.10 11.16
CA LEU A 331 17.22 9.24 10.24
C LEU A 331 15.87 9.34 9.53
N SER A 332 15.30 8.20 9.13
CA SER A 332 13.96 8.15 8.52
C SER A 332 12.85 8.47 9.49
N ALA A 333 12.96 8.08 10.76
CA ALA A 333 12.00 8.51 11.79
C ALA A 333 11.95 10.05 11.90
N PHE A 334 13.10 10.73 11.80
CA PHE A 334 13.15 12.20 11.75
C PHE A 334 12.40 12.75 10.54
N GLU A 335 12.64 12.20 9.35
CA GLU A 335 11.89 12.54 8.13
C GLU A 335 10.38 12.35 8.32
N TYR A 336 9.95 11.18 8.81
CA TYR A 336 8.54 10.85 8.95
C TYR A 336 7.83 11.71 10.00
N ALA A 337 8.54 12.16 11.03
CA ALA A 337 8.04 13.17 11.96
C ALA A 337 7.81 14.50 11.23
N THR A 338 8.74 14.93 10.37
CA THR A 338 8.58 16.13 9.54
C THR A 338 7.43 16.01 8.54
N ASP A 339 7.34 14.90 7.81
CA ASP A 339 6.26 14.62 6.85
C ASP A 339 4.88 14.56 7.53
N SER A 340 4.84 14.15 8.80
CA SER A 340 3.62 14.17 9.62
C SER A 340 3.23 15.58 10.10
N GLY A 341 3.95 16.61 9.65
CA GLY A 341 3.66 18.02 9.95
C GLY A 341 4.20 18.49 11.29
N TYR A 342 5.33 17.95 11.74
CA TYR A 342 6.03 18.40 12.94
C TYR A 342 7.40 18.97 12.59
N TYR A 343 7.96 19.79 13.46
CA TYR A 343 9.35 20.22 13.37
C TYR A 343 10.01 20.04 14.73
N TYR A 344 11.32 19.78 14.72
CA TYR A 344 12.06 19.65 15.97
C TYR A 344 12.57 21.01 16.43
N ASN A 345 12.08 21.48 17.56
CA ASN A 345 12.49 22.76 18.15
C ASN A 345 13.73 22.56 19.02
N CYS A 346 14.86 23.15 18.60
CA CYS A 346 16.16 22.93 19.25
C CYS A 346 16.19 23.42 20.70
N ARG A 347 15.53 24.56 20.97
CA ARG A 347 15.53 25.21 22.30
C ARG A 347 14.79 24.39 23.35
N SER A 348 13.59 23.90 22.99
CA SER A 348 12.75 23.08 23.87
C SER A 348 13.09 21.58 23.81
N ARG A 349 13.91 21.15 22.85
CA ARG A 349 14.29 19.74 22.62
C ARG A 349 13.08 18.84 22.42
N SER A 350 12.09 19.34 21.69
CA SER A 350 10.81 18.66 21.50
C SER A 350 10.32 18.79 20.07
N TRP A 351 9.51 17.81 19.65
CA TRP A 351 8.78 17.88 18.40
C TRP A 351 7.50 18.68 18.59
N VAL A 352 7.34 19.73 17.78
CA VAL A 352 6.21 20.67 17.86
C VAL A 352 5.43 20.61 16.55
N ARG A 353 4.09 20.66 16.64
CA ARG A 353 3.24 20.68 15.46
C ARG A 353 3.52 21.94 14.63
N ASN A 354 3.75 21.76 13.35
CA ASN A 354 3.95 22.84 12.40
C ASN A 354 2.59 23.24 11.79
N ILE A 355 2.11 24.43 12.16
CA ILE A 355 0.86 24.95 11.63
C ILE A 355 1.06 25.37 10.17
N ARG A 356 0.01 25.20 9.36
CA ARG A 356 0.00 25.71 7.99
C ARG A 356 -0.60 27.12 7.97
N ASP A 357 -0.03 27.99 7.14
CA ASP A 357 -0.54 29.34 6.91
C ASP A 357 -1.76 29.33 5.96
N SER A 358 -2.26 30.52 5.60
CA SER A 358 -3.41 30.66 4.69
C SER A 358 -3.14 30.15 3.26
N LYS A 359 -1.87 29.95 2.87
CA LYS A 359 -1.47 29.40 1.58
C LYS A 359 -1.29 27.88 1.65
N GLY A 360 -1.41 27.29 2.83
CA GLY A 360 -1.19 25.87 3.07
C GLY A 360 0.28 25.51 3.27
N GLU A 361 1.19 26.49 3.35
CA GLU A 361 2.61 26.26 3.61
C GLU A 361 2.87 26.16 5.11
N PHE A 362 3.89 25.40 5.51
CA PHE A 362 4.27 25.32 6.92
C PHE A 362 4.88 26.65 7.39
N VAL A 363 4.41 27.17 8.53
CA VAL A 363 4.89 28.44 9.10
C VAL A 363 6.36 28.36 9.50
N VAL A 364 6.82 27.20 9.97
CA VAL A 364 8.22 27.00 10.36
C VAL A 364 8.98 26.22 9.30
N ASP A 365 10.07 26.81 8.81
CA ASP A 365 11.07 26.11 8.00
C ASP A 365 11.89 25.17 8.90
N SER A 366 11.59 23.87 8.83
CA SER A 366 12.26 22.82 9.60
C SER A 366 13.76 22.73 9.30
N ALA A 367 14.17 23.03 8.06
CA ALA A 367 15.56 23.04 7.64
C ALA A 367 16.33 24.25 8.20
N LYS A 368 15.64 25.35 8.48
CA LYS A 368 16.21 26.50 9.18
C LYS A 368 16.32 26.23 10.68
N GLU A 369 15.29 25.64 11.29
CA GLU A 369 15.31 25.33 12.72
C GLU A 369 16.47 24.37 13.07
N ILE A 370 16.62 23.28 12.31
CA ILE A 370 17.66 22.27 12.58
C ILE A 370 19.10 22.81 12.44
N ARG A 371 19.31 23.89 11.69
CA ARG A 371 20.61 24.59 11.58
C ARG A 371 21.03 25.26 12.88
N GLY A 372 20.08 25.57 13.77
CA GLY A 372 20.35 26.15 15.08
C GLY A 372 20.70 25.13 16.16
N CYS A 373 20.50 23.83 15.90
CA CYS A 373 20.72 22.79 16.91
C CYS A 373 22.22 22.51 17.13
N ASN A 374 22.60 22.29 18.39
CA ASN A 374 23.90 21.71 18.75
C ASN A 374 23.89 20.16 18.70
N ASP A 375 25.05 19.54 18.95
CA ASP A 375 25.22 18.09 18.88
C ASP A 375 24.23 17.33 19.80
N ARG A 376 24.04 17.81 21.03
CA ARG A 376 23.12 17.19 22.00
C ARG A 376 21.68 17.24 21.51
N GLU A 377 21.27 18.37 20.93
CA GLU A 377 19.92 18.57 20.40
C GLU A 377 19.64 17.69 19.18
N VAL A 378 20.58 17.64 18.23
CA VAL A 378 20.47 16.76 17.06
C VAL A 378 20.43 15.28 17.47
N MET A 379 21.29 14.87 18.40
CA MET A 379 21.26 13.49 18.92
C MET A 379 19.94 13.14 19.60
N GLY A 380 19.32 14.08 20.32
CA GLY A 380 18.02 13.88 20.96
C GLY A 380 16.85 13.83 19.96
N ALA A 381 16.98 14.49 18.81
CA ALA A 381 15.92 14.58 17.80
C ALA A 381 15.56 13.21 17.20
N PHE A 382 16.56 12.38 16.88
CA PHE A 382 16.34 11.09 16.24
C PHE A 382 15.50 10.10 17.07
N PRO A 383 15.87 9.75 18.32
CA PRO A 383 15.04 8.85 19.13
C PRO A 383 13.71 9.48 19.54
N SER A 384 13.65 10.80 19.77
CA SER A 384 12.38 11.46 20.12
C SER A 384 11.38 11.49 18.95
N ALA A 385 11.85 11.40 17.71
CA ALA A 385 10.98 11.27 16.53
C ALA A 385 10.15 9.97 16.59
N ILE A 386 10.76 8.88 17.05
CA ILE A 386 10.06 7.60 17.25
C ILE A 386 8.98 7.75 18.33
N SER A 387 9.29 8.43 19.43
CA SER A 387 8.32 8.70 20.50
C SER A 387 7.15 9.55 20.00
N LEU A 388 7.40 10.52 19.12
CA LEU A 388 6.35 11.28 18.45
C LEU A 388 5.47 10.37 17.58
N LEU A 389 6.07 9.56 16.69
CA LEU A 389 5.33 8.66 15.81
C LEU A 389 4.48 7.65 16.61
N ALA A 390 5.00 7.15 17.73
CA ALA A 390 4.25 6.31 18.68
C ALA A 390 3.06 7.07 19.29
N SER A 391 3.26 8.34 19.67
CA SER A 391 2.19 9.18 20.21
C SER A 391 1.09 9.46 19.17
N LEU A 392 1.46 9.70 17.91
CA LEU A 392 0.51 9.85 16.80
C LEU A 392 -0.31 8.58 16.59
N ALA A 393 0.35 7.41 16.62
CA ALA A 393 -0.31 6.13 16.47
C ALA A 393 -1.31 5.86 17.61
N ASN A 394 -0.93 6.16 18.85
CA ASN A 394 -1.82 6.07 20.01
C ASN A 394 -3.02 7.03 19.93
N ALA A 395 -2.83 8.18 19.28
CA ALA A 395 -3.88 9.17 19.05
C ALA A 395 -4.77 8.87 17.82
N ASN A 396 -4.60 7.72 17.13
CA ASN A 396 -5.29 7.41 15.87
C ASN A 396 -5.07 8.48 14.78
N ALA A 397 -3.95 9.22 14.84
CA ALA A 397 -3.55 10.16 13.80
C ALA A 397 -2.83 9.41 12.67
N PRO A 398 -2.78 9.97 11.44
CA PRO A 398 -1.89 9.48 10.41
C PRO A 398 -0.46 9.38 10.95
N HIS A 399 0.18 8.24 10.76
CA HIS A 399 1.49 7.96 11.35
C HIS A 399 2.25 6.95 10.48
N TYR A 400 3.55 6.83 10.73
CA TYR A 400 4.38 5.79 10.18
C TYR A 400 4.67 4.74 11.25
N ARG A 401 4.69 3.47 10.86
CA ARG A 401 5.08 2.35 11.73
C ARG A 401 6.10 1.49 11.02
N TYR A 402 7.11 1.08 11.75
CA TYR A 402 8.11 0.15 11.28
C TYR A 402 7.59 -1.29 11.35
N ILE A 403 7.73 -2.04 10.25
CA ILE A 403 7.39 -3.46 10.16
C ILE A 403 8.68 -4.24 9.90
N GLU A 404 9.09 -5.08 10.84
CA GLU A 404 10.16 -6.06 10.61
C GLU A 404 9.64 -7.23 9.78
N TYR A 405 8.58 -7.87 10.29
CA TYR A 405 7.93 -9.03 9.72
C TYR A 405 6.42 -8.83 9.72
N ASP A 406 5.81 -9.09 8.58
CA ASP A 406 4.36 -9.26 8.49
C ASP A 406 4.00 -10.69 8.91
N SER A 407 3.98 -10.96 10.20
CA SER A 407 3.78 -12.30 10.79
C SER A 407 2.36 -12.51 11.31
N GLY A 408 1.81 -13.72 11.09
CA GLY A 408 0.44 -14.05 11.45
C GLY A 408 -0.13 -15.17 10.59
N ALA A 409 -1.25 -15.75 11.03
CA ALA A 409 -2.01 -16.72 10.24
C ALA A 409 -2.74 -16.06 9.06
N ASP A 410 -2.88 -14.74 9.11
CA ASP A 410 -3.60 -13.85 8.20
C ASP A 410 -2.66 -12.92 7.42
N THR A 411 -1.37 -13.25 7.40
CA THR A 411 -0.32 -12.50 6.70
C THR A 411 0.47 -13.43 5.78
N PHE A 412 1.37 -12.86 4.97
CA PHE A 412 2.21 -13.65 4.06
C PHE A 412 3.56 -14.05 4.68
N ASN A 413 3.78 -13.79 5.97
CA ASN A 413 5.04 -14.08 6.68
C ASN A 413 6.26 -13.47 5.98
N GLN A 414 6.11 -12.26 5.45
CA GLN A 414 7.12 -11.57 4.65
C GLN A 414 8.00 -10.65 5.52
N LYS A 415 9.29 -10.60 5.17
CA LYS A 415 10.27 -9.68 5.74
C LYS A 415 10.14 -8.32 5.04
N ILE A 416 9.71 -7.31 5.77
CA ILE A 416 9.52 -5.95 5.25
C ILE A 416 10.74 -5.10 5.59
N TYR A 417 11.05 -4.96 6.89
CA TYR A 417 12.11 -4.11 7.43
C TYR A 417 12.08 -2.68 6.88
N ASN A 418 10.91 -2.05 6.99
CA ASN A 418 10.71 -0.68 6.52
C ASN A 418 9.58 0.02 7.31
N TRP A 419 9.58 1.35 7.28
CA TRP A 419 8.45 2.15 7.73
C TRP A 419 7.35 2.17 6.67
N VAL A 420 6.13 1.86 7.08
CA VAL A 420 4.94 1.99 6.24
C VAL A 420 4.00 3.03 6.84
N TRP A 421 3.30 3.74 5.95
CA TRP A 421 2.35 4.78 6.34
C TRP A 421 1.00 4.15 6.69
N PHE A 422 0.37 4.65 7.75
CA PHE A 422 -0.98 4.30 8.15
C PHE A 422 -1.85 5.56 8.25
N ASN A 423 -3.10 5.47 7.79
CA ASN A 423 -4.04 6.59 7.82
C ASN A 423 -4.54 6.95 9.24
N GLY A 424 -4.28 6.08 10.23
CA GLY A 424 -4.71 6.21 11.62
C GLY A 424 -6.20 5.96 11.86
N LYS A 425 -7.00 5.74 10.81
CA LYS A 425 -8.46 5.59 10.91
C LYS A 425 -8.83 4.16 11.19
N LYS A 426 -9.71 4.00 12.17
CA LYS A 426 -10.25 2.71 12.61
C LYS A 426 -11.61 2.47 11.98
N LEU A 427 -11.92 1.19 11.81
CA LEU A 427 -13.28 0.74 11.58
C LEU A 427 -14.00 0.64 12.92
N SER A 428 -15.32 0.78 12.94
CA SER A 428 -16.14 0.73 14.16
C SER A 428 -15.94 -0.55 14.99
N CYS A 429 -15.52 -1.64 14.36
CA CYS A 429 -15.24 -2.92 14.99
C CYS A 429 -13.80 -3.07 15.53
N ASP A 430 -12.90 -2.17 15.14
CA ASP A 430 -11.46 -2.32 15.34
C ASP A 430 -11.06 -1.78 16.72
N ASN A 431 -11.09 -2.68 17.69
CA ASN A 431 -10.64 -2.41 19.06
C ASN A 431 -9.14 -2.63 19.24
N THR A 432 -8.38 -2.88 18.17
CA THR A 432 -6.97 -3.23 18.28
C THR A 432 -6.17 -1.98 18.67
N LYS A 433 -5.45 -2.07 19.79
CA LYS A 433 -4.44 -1.06 20.15
C LYS A 433 -3.25 -1.21 19.20
N VAL A 434 -2.66 -0.08 18.80
CA VAL A 434 -1.39 -0.12 18.08
C VAL A 434 -0.36 -0.74 19.02
N LYS A 435 0.04 -2.00 18.74
CA LYS A 435 0.90 -2.77 19.63
C LYS A 435 2.27 -2.11 19.78
N GLN A 436 2.82 -1.58 18.69
CA GLN A 436 4.17 -1.02 18.65
C GLN A 436 4.44 -0.28 17.33
N VAL A 437 5.09 0.88 17.39
CA VAL A 437 5.51 1.67 16.21
C VAL A 437 6.94 1.37 15.78
N PHE A 438 7.81 0.98 16.71
CA PHE A 438 9.23 0.69 16.47
C PHE A 438 9.75 -0.36 17.47
N PRO A 439 10.72 -1.24 17.10
CA PRO A 439 11.26 -2.26 18.00
C PRO A 439 11.79 -1.69 19.34
N VAL A 440 11.44 -2.33 20.46
CA VAL A 440 11.73 -1.83 21.83
C VAL A 440 13.16 -2.13 22.27
N ASP A 441 13.75 -3.15 21.69
CA ASP A 441 15.10 -3.64 21.93
C ASP A 441 16.16 -2.84 21.15
N VAL A 442 15.75 -2.08 20.12
CA VAL A 442 16.61 -1.21 19.34
C VAL A 442 16.84 0.10 20.07
N LYS A 443 18.11 0.38 20.39
CA LYS A 443 18.53 1.63 21.06
C LYS A 443 19.47 2.43 20.17
N PHE A 444 19.21 3.73 20.08
CA PHE A 444 20.13 4.66 19.41
C PHE A 444 21.42 4.75 20.20
N LYS A 445 22.52 4.27 19.62
CA LYS A 445 23.85 4.35 20.22
C LYS A 445 24.86 4.74 19.16
N LEU A 446 25.55 5.84 19.43
CA LEU A 446 26.78 6.20 18.76
C LEU A 446 27.93 5.95 19.72
N ASN A 447 29.08 5.56 19.19
CA ASN A 447 30.30 5.45 19.96
C ASN A 447 30.75 6.87 20.37
#